data_AF-A0A6P4XCR2-F1
#
_entry.id   AF-A0A6P4XCR2-F1
#
_cell.length_a   1.000
_cell.length_b   1.000
_cell.length_c   1.000
_cell.angle_alpha   90.00
_cell.angle_beta   90.00
_cell.angle_gamma   90.00
#
_symmetry.space_group_name_H-M   'P 1'
#
loop_
_entity.id
_entity.type
_entity.pdbx_description
1 polymer ?
#
loop_
_entity_poly.entity_id
_entity_poly.type
_entity_poly.pdbx_seq_one_letter_code
_entity_poly.pdbx_strand_id
1 'polypeptide(L)'
;MFYCGPRTLTNSMETVLTTAALYYYPWPQEASTRVSSKQVVIYLSLAALSCLVRPTAAIMWLPLCGLHLVSCRNKLHTFTLHFIPVGVGALAWSAVVDRIFYGKWVLVQYNFLEFNVLSDQGSFYGSHPWHWYLTQGFPVVMATQLFPFVFGAVKFWRKQKLVLLIVLWTVMVYSCLGHKEFRFIMPVLPLAMISC
;
A
#
# COMPACT_ATOMS: atom_id res chain seq x y z
N MET A 1 -5.41 -11.00 -9.99
CA MET A 1 -5.24 -10.20 -11.23
C MET A 1 -6.39 -10.34 -12.22
N PHE A 2 -7.15 -11.45 -12.23
CA PHE A 2 -8.25 -11.69 -13.19
C PHE A 2 -9.40 -10.66 -13.16
N TYR A 3 -9.76 -10.10 -11.99
CA TYR A 3 -10.90 -9.18 -11.87
C TYR A 3 -10.71 -7.82 -12.58
N CYS A 4 -9.49 -7.28 -12.61
CA CYS A 4 -9.18 -5.99 -13.27
C CYS A 4 -8.28 -6.11 -14.50
N GLY A 5 -7.93 -7.33 -14.92
CA GLY A 5 -7.08 -7.60 -16.09
C GLY A 5 -7.50 -6.88 -17.40
N PRO A 6 -8.80 -6.76 -17.74
CA PRO A 6 -9.20 -6.10 -18.99
C PRO A 6 -9.31 -4.57 -18.90
N ARG A 7 -9.12 -3.95 -17.73
CA ARG A 7 -9.29 -2.50 -17.54
C ARG A 7 -7.99 -1.83 -17.15
N THR A 8 -7.63 -0.76 -17.85
CA THR A 8 -6.49 0.13 -17.54
C THR A 8 -6.82 0.99 -16.32
N LEU A 9 -6.80 0.38 -15.13
CA LEU A 9 -7.10 1.04 -13.87
C LEU A 9 -5.83 1.43 -13.13
N THR A 10 -5.84 2.61 -12.51
CA THR A 10 -4.80 3.11 -11.62
C THR A 10 -4.47 2.12 -10.50
N ASN A 11 -5.48 1.37 -10.02
CA ASN A 11 -5.29 0.31 -9.02
C ASN A 11 -4.43 -0.87 -9.50
N SER A 12 -4.43 -1.18 -10.80
CA SER A 12 -3.54 -2.20 -11.37
C SER A 12 -2.09 -1.73 -11.33
N MET A 13 -1.83 -0.45 -11.64
CA MET A 13 -0.51 0.15 -11.54
C MET A 13 -0.02 0.21 -10.08
N GLU A 14 -0.88 0.62 -9.15
CA GLU A 14 -0.61 0.59 -7.71
C GLU A 14 -0.23 -0.82 -7.22
N THR A 15 -0.96 -1.85 -7.68
CA THR A 15 -0.65 -3.25 -7.33
C THR A 15 0.69 -3.69 -7.89
N VAL A 16 1.01 -3.37 -9.16
CA VAL A 16 2.30 -3.71 -9.77
C VAL A 16 3.47 -3.03 -9.06
N LEU A 17 3.34 -1.74 -8.76
CA LEU A 17 4.35 -0.98 -8.01
C LEU A 17 4.53 -1.53 -6.60
N THR A 18 3.43 -1.91 -5.94
CA THR A 18 3.46 -2.54 -4.62
C THR A 18 4.17 -3.88 -4.66
N THR A 19 3.89 -4.75 -5.63
CA THR A 19 4.59 -6.03 -5.81
C THR A 19 6.08 -5.81 -6.03
N ALA A 20 6.46 -4.89 -6.92
CA ALA A 20 7.85 -4.58 -7.20
C ALA A 20 8.58 -4.03 -5.97
N ALA A 21 7.92 -3.17 -5.19
CA ALA A 21 8.49 -2.64 -3.95
C ALA A 21 8.64 -3.70 -2.86
N LEU A 22 7.67 -4.63 -2.72
CA LEU A 22 7.76 -5.74 -1.77
C LEU A 22 8.88 -6.74 -2.10
N TYR A 23 9.21 -6.89 -3.38
CA TYR A 23 10.36 -7.69 -3.81
C TYR A 23 11.69 -7.13 -3.28
N TYR A 24 11.83 -5.80 -3.24
CA TYR A 24 13.02 -5.13 -2.70
C TYR A 24 12.92 -4.86 -1.18
N TYR A 25 11.79 -5.14 -0.54
CA TYR A 25 11.59 -4.83 0.88
C TYR A 25 12.46 -5.73 1.77
N PRO A 26 13.22 -5.17 2.73
CA PRO A 26 14.08 -5.96 3.61
C PRO A 26 13.25 -6.66 4.71
N TRP A 27 12.82 -7.89 4.45
CA TRP A 27 12.03 -8.66 5.41
C TRP A 27 12.85 -8.99 6.67
N PRO A 28 12.30 -8.79 7.89
CA PRO A 28 13.03 -9.03 9.14
C PRO A 28 13.56 -10.45 9.31
N GLN A 29 12.96 -11.43 8.63
CA GLN A 29 13.31 -12.85 8.71
C GLN A 29 14.59 -13.19 7.93
N GLU A 30 14.98 -12.35 6.98
CA GLU A 30 16.17 -12.51 6.14
C GLU A 30 17.31 -11.57 6.57
N ALA A 31 17.10 -10.81 7.66
CA ALA A 31 17.94 -9.70 8.10
C ALA A 31 19.33 -10.08 8.68
N SER A 32 19.88 -11.26 8.35
CA SER A 32 21.28 -11.59 8.68
C SER A 32 22.28 -10.85 7.80
N THR A 33 21.84 -10.35 6.63
CA THR A 33 22.65 -9.56 5.70
C THR A 33 22.44 -8.06 5.90
N ARG A 34 23.51 -7.26 5.77
CA ARG A 34 23.41 -5.79 5.81
C ARG A 34 22.55 -5.33 4.63
N VAL A 35 21.43 -4.67 4.91
CA VAL A 35 20.58 -4.08 3.89
C VAL A 35 21.37 -3.01 3.13
N SER A 36 21.43 -3.13 1.81
CA SER A 36 22.12 -2.16 0.94
C SER A 36 21.33 -0.86 0.85
N SER A 37 21.99 0.30 0.98
CA SER A 37 21.36 1.61 0.77
C SER A 37 20.66 1.73 -0.57
N LYS A 38 21.20 1.10 -1.63
CA LYS A 38 20.55 1.08 -2.96
C LYS A 38 19.20 0.38 -2.92
N GLN A 39 19.11 -0.76 -2.23
CA GLN A 39 17.85 -1.50 -2.07
C GLN A 39 16.82 -0.66 -1.31
N VAL A 40 17.25 0.06 -0.27
CA VAL A 40 16.39 0.96 0.51
C VAL A 40 15.81 2.07 -0.37
N VAL A 41 16.64 2.72 -1.18
CA VAL A 41 16.19 3.77 -2.10
C VAL A 41 15.22 3.22 -3.15
N ILE A 42 15.51 2.04 -3.72
CA ILE A 42 14.65 1.43 -4.75
C ILE A 42 13.26 1.15 -4.18
N TYR A 43 13.14 0.41 -3.07
CA TYR A 43 11.80 0.08 -2.55
C TYR A 43 11.07 1.34 -2.08
N LEU A 44 11.75 2.31 -1.45
CA LEU A 44 11.14 3.57 -1.04
C LEU A 44 10.65 4.39 -2.23
N SER A 45 11.40 4.41 -3.33
CA SER A 45 11.00 5.14 -4.54
C SER A 45 9.76 4.52 -5.19
N LEU A 46 9.68 3.19 -5.24
CA LEU A 46 8.51 2.47 -5.77
C LEU A 46 7.29 2.63 -4.85
N ALA A 47 7.49 2.58 -3.53
CA ALA A 47 6.44 2.86 -2.54
C ALA A 47 5.93 4.31 -2.64
N ALA A 48 6.84 5.28 -2.78
CA ALA A 48 6.49 6.69 -2.95
C ALA A 48 5.72 6.90 -4.27
N LEU A 49 6.18 6.29 -5.37
CA LEU A 49 5.47 6.33 -6.65
C LEU A 49 4.07 5.72 -6.54
N SER A 50 3.92 4.60 -5.82
CA SER A 50 2.62 4.01 -5.55
C SER A 50 1.70 4.95 -4.77
N CYS A 51 2.23 5.70 -3.80
CA CYS A 51 1.48 6.72 -3.05
C CYS A 51 1.13 7.95 -3.89
N LEU A 52 1.99 8.35 -4.84
CA LEU A 52 1.70 9.44 -5.77
C LEU A 52 0.56 9.07 -6.72
N VAL A 53 0.64 7.87 -7.30
CA VAL A 53 -0.38 7.31 -8.19
C VAL A 53 -1.71 7.17 -7.44
N ARG A 54 -1.66 6.75 -6.17
CA ARG A 54 -2.84 6.66 -5.32
C ARG A 54 -2.49 6.87 -3.84
N PRO A 55 -2.97 7.95 -3.21
CA PRO A 55 -2.66 8.25 -1.81
C PRO A 55 -3.06 7.16 -0.81
N THR A 56 -4.05 6.32 -1.17
CA THR A 56 -4.50 5.19 -0.33
C THR A 56 -3.42 4.15 -0.10
N ALA A 57 -2.45 3.98 -1.02
CA ALA A 57 -1.33 3.06 -0.87
C ALA A 57 -0.50 3.33 0.41
N ALA A 58 -0.52 4.58 0.89
CA ALA A 58 0.15 4.97 2.12
C ALA A 58 -0.35 4.15 3.34
N ILE A 59 -1.62 3.73 3.36
CA ILE A 59 -2.19 2.94 4.46
C ILE A 59 -1.42 1.62 4.66
N MET A 60 -0.96 1.01 3.56
CA MET A 60 -0.16 -0.21 3.59
C MET A 60 1.33 0.08 3.80
N TRP A 61 1.86 1.11 3.14
CA TRP A 61 3.29 1.41 3.21
C TRP A 61 3.72 2.00 4.55
N LEU A 62 2.87 2.75 5.24
CA LEU A 62 3.18 3.34 6.55
C LEU A 62 3.62 2.30 7.61
N PRO A 63 2.87 1.21 7.88
CA PRO A 63 3.32 0.21 8.84
C PRO A 63 4.59 -0.51 8.38
N LEU A 64 4.74 -0.84 7.08
CA LEU A 64 5.96 -1.46 6.55
C LEU A 64 7.19 -0.55 6.73
N CYS A 65 7.07 0.71 6.37
CA CYS A 65 8.08 1.74 6.58
C CYS A 65 8.44 1.92 8.06
N GLY A 66 7.44 1.95 8.93
CA GLY A 66 7.64 2.03 10.39
C GLY A 66 8.37 0.81 10.95
N LEU A 67 8.02 -0.39 10.49
CA LEU A 67 8.68 -1.63 10.88
C LEU A 67 10.15 -1.64 10.45
N HIS A 68 10.46 -1.29 9.20
CA HIS A 68 11.84 -1.17 8.73
C HIS A 68 12.64 -0.16 9.55
N LEU A 69 12.03 0.98 9.90
CA LEU A 69 12.69 2.00 10.71
C LEU A 69 12.97 1.52 12.14
N VAL A 70 12.04 0.79 12.76
CA VAL A 70 12.22 0.21 14.10
C VAL A 70 13.30 -0.87 14.10
N SER A 71 13.42 -1.65 13.02
CA SER A 71 14.45 -2.68 12.85
C SER A 71 15.85 -2.10 12.59
N CYS A 72 15.96 -0.85 12.14
CA CYS A 72 17.25 -0.19 11.91
C CYS A 72 17.94 0.19 13.23
N ARG A 73 19.26 -0.05 13.31
CA ARG A 73 20.09 0.34 14.46
C ARG A 73 20.16 1.86 14.65
N ASN A 74 20.36 2.61 13.56
CA ASN A 74 20.41 4.07 13.56
C ASN A 74 19.15 4.66 12.90
N LYS A 75 18.06 4.75 13.66
CA LYS A 75 16.74 5.19 13.18
C LYS A 75 16.79 6.58 12.55
N LEU A 76 17.35 7.56 13.26
CA LEU A 76 17.42 8.94 12.78
C LEU A 76 18.19 9.06 11.47
N HIS A 77 19.34 8.39 11.37
CA HIS A 77 20.19 8.42 10.18
C HIS A 77 19.49 7.82 8.96
N THR A 78 18.84 6.65 9.10
CA THR A 78 18.09 6.05 7.98
C THR A 78 16.90 6.93 7.57
N PHE A 79 16.19 7.49 8.54
CA PHE A 79 15.05 8.36 8.30
C PHE A 79 15.45 9.63 7.54
N THR A 80 16.47 10.36 8.01
CA THR A 80 16.87 11.62 7.40
C THR A 80 17.55 11.45 6.04
N LEU A 81 18.34 10.40 5.84
CA LEU A 81 19.09 10.21 4.59
C LEU A 81 18.32 9.47 3.49
N HIS A 82 17.27 8.72 3.82
CA HIS A 82 16.55 7.92 2.82
C HIS A 82 15.06 8.28 2.76
N PHE A 83 14.35 8.27 3.89
CA PHE A 83 12.90 8.50 3.91
C PHE A 83 12.53 9.94 3.52
N ILE A 84 13.17 10.93 4.15
CA ILE A 84 12.91 12.35 3.86
C ILE A 84 13.22 12.69 2.39
N PRO A 85 14.43 12.44 1.85
CA PRO A 85 14.75 12.87 0.49
C PRO A 85 13.90 12.17 -0.57
N VAL A 86 13.58 10.88 -0.40
CA VAL A 86 12.72 10.16 -1.34
C VAL A 86 11.28 10.70 -1.27
N GLY A 87 10.74 10.93 -0.07
CA GLY A 87 9.39 11.47 0.10
C GLY A 87 9.25 12.90 -0.43
N VAL A 88 10.18 13.78 -0.05
CA VAL A 88 10.21 15.18 -0.53
C VAL A 88 10.43 15.23 -2.04
N GLY A 89 11.37 14.43 -2.56
CA GLY A 89 11.63 14.34 -4.00
C GLY A 89 10.39 13.88 -4.78
N ALA A 90 9.67 12.88 -4.29
CA ALA A 90 8.44 12.39 -4.91
C ALA A 90 7.32 13.44 -4.89
N LEU A 91 7.09 14.12 -3.76
CA LEU A 91 6.09 15.17 -3.65
C LEU A 91 6.44 16.40 -4.50
N ALA A 92 7.72 16.81 -4.52
CA ALA A 92 8.19 17.90 -5.37
C ALA A 92 8.00 17.56 -6.85
N TRP A 93 8.33 16.33 -7.25
CA TRP A 93 8.07 15.84 -8.60
C TRP A 93 6.59 15.93 -8.95
N SER A 94 5.69 15.44 -8.08
CA SER A 94 4.25 15.55 -8.29
C SER A 94 3.80 17.00 -8.42
N ALA A 95 4.23 17.89 -7.53
CA ALA A 95 3.84 19.29 -7.55
C ALA A 95 4.28 20.00 -8.84
N VAL A 96 5.45 19.67 -9.38
CA VAL A 96 5.93 20.19 -10.67
C VAL A 96 5.04 19.68 -11.82
N VAL A 97 4.74 18.39 -11.84
CA VAL A 97 3.83 17.79 -12.83
C VAL A 97 2.45 18.46 -12.75
N ASP A 98 1.89 18.58 -11.55
CA ASP A 98 0.59 19.20 -11.30
C ASP A 98 0.59 20.67 -11.75
N ARG A 99 1.67 21.42 -11.49
CA ARG A 99 1.82 22.80 -11.96
C ARG A 99 1.81 22.91 -13.49
N ILE A 100 2.46 21.99 -14.20
CA ILE A 100 2.50 21.97 -15.67
C ILE A 100 1.10 21.76 -16.24
N PHE A 101 0.34 20.80 -15.71
CA PHE A 101 -0.98 20.45 -16.24
C PHE A 101 -2.10 21.41 -15.80
N TYR A 102 -2.12 21.82 -14.53
CA TYR A 102 -3.20 22.66 -14.00
C TYR A 102 -2.95 24.17 -14.13
N GLY A 103 -1.72 24.59 -14.46
CA GLY A 103 -1.36 26.01 -14.56
C GLY A 103 -1.42 26.78 -13.23
N LYS A 104 -1.57 26.08 -12.09
CA LYS A 104 -1.55 26.57 -10.70
C LYS A 104 -0.85 25.55 -9.80
N TRP A 105 -0.24 26.01 -8.71
CA TRP A 105 0.31 25.10 -7.70
C TRP A 105 -0.85 24.43 -6.98
N VAL A 106 -0.98 23.12 -7.16
CA VAL A 106 -2.02 22.30 -6.56
C VAL A 106 -1.37 21.03 -6.05
N LEU A 107 -1.70 20.64 -4.82
CA LEU A 107 -1.26 19.39 -4.24
C LEU A 107 -2.38 18.37 -4.39
N VAL A 108 -2.32 17.57 -5.47
CA VAL A 108 -3.40 16.65 -5.84
C VAL A 108 -3.69 15.63 -4.74
N GLN A 109 -2.67 15.18 -4.02
CA GLN A 109 -2.82 14.23 -2.92
C GLN A 109 -3.62 14.80 -1.74
N TYR A 110 -3.50 16.11 -1.46
CA TYR A 110 -4.30 16.77 -0.42
C TYR A 110 -5.75 16.89 -0.85
N ASN A 111 -6.01 17.33 -2.08
CA ASN A 111 -7.37 17.41 -2.63
C ASN A 111 -8.06 16.03 -2.63
N PHE A 112 -7.29 14.97 -2.91
CA PHE A 112 -7.79 13.59 -2.81
C PHE A 112 -8.25 13.26 -1.39
N LEU A 113 -7.44 13.58 -0.37
CA LEU A 113 -7.79 13.35 1.04
C LEU A 113 -9.01 14.17 1.46
N GLU A 114 -9.06 15.44 1.05
CA GLU A 114 -10.19 16.32 1.34
C GLU A 114 -11.49 15.78 0.75
N PHE A 115 -11.47 15.36 -0.52
CA PHE A 115 -12.65 14.84 -1.20
C PHE A 115 -13.09 13.46 -0.69
N ASN A 116 -12.15 12.52 -0.52
CA ASN A 116 -12.47 11.12 -0.24
C ASN A 116 -12.61 10.81 1.26
N VAL A 117 -11.93 11.56 2.13
CA VAL A 117 -11.89 11.27 3.58
C VAL A 117 -12.60 12.33 4.38
N LEU A 118 -12.29 13.62 4.15
CA LEU A 118 -12.83 14.71 4.97
C LEU A 118 -14.27 15.08 4.58
N SER A 119 -14.56 15.07 3.29
CA SER A 119 -15.87 15.49 2.77
C SER A 119 -16.83 14.31 2.50
N ASP A 120 -16.35 13.06 2.66
CA ASP A 120 -17.06 11.79 2.40
C ASP A 120 -17.97 11.78 1.14
N GLN A 121 -17.58 12.54 0.10
CA GLN A 121 -18.38 12.69 -1.12
C GLN A 121 -18.44 11.38 -1.92
N GLY A 122 -17.53 10.44 -1.64
CA GLY A 122 -17.55 9.09 -2.20
C GLY A 122 -18.81 8.30 -1.82
N SER A 123 -19.44 8.58 -0.68
CA SER A 123 -20.68 7.92 -0.24
C SER A 123 -21.84 8.10 -1.23
N PHE A 124 -21.82 9.17 -2.05
CA PHE A 124 -22.80 9.43 -3.10
C PHE A 124 -22.83 8.33 -4.18
N TYR A 125 -21.71 7.64 -4.39
CA TYR A 125 -21.59 6.54 -5.36
C TYR A 125 -21.98 5.17 -4.77
N GLY A 126 -22.58 5.16 -3.58
CA GLY A 126 -22.99 3.96 -2.87
C GLY A 126 -22.07 3.66 -1.69
N SER A 127 -22.70 3.28 -0.58
CA SER A 127 -22.03 2.90 0.67
C SER A 127 -22.22 1.42 0.95
N HIS A 128 -21.21 0.79 1.55
CA HIS A 128 -21.29 -0.58 2.02
C HIS A 128 -21.05 -0.66 3.53
N PRO A 129 -21.64 -1.64 4.24
CA PRO A 129 -21.37 -1.87 5.66
C PRO A 129 -19.87 -2.02 5.94
N TRP A 130 -19.44 -1.70 7.16
CA TRP A 130 -18.04 -1.75 7.55
C TRP A 130 -17.41 -3.14 7.29
N HIS A 131 -18.14 -4.22 7.57
CA HIS A 131 -17.64 -5.60 7.41
C HIS A 131 -17.51 -6.04 5.96
N TRP A 132 -17.96 -5.26 4.98
CA TRP A 132 -18.04 -5.69 3.58
C TRP A 132 -16.69 -6.13 3.01
N TYR A 133 -15.59 -5.45 3.34
CA TYR A 133 -14.26 -5.88 2.90
C TYR A 133 -13.82 -7.21 3.54
N LEU A 134 -14.24 -7.50 4.78
CA LEU A 134 -13.95 -8.77 5.44
C LEU A 134 -14.78 -9.92 4.86
N THR A 135 -16.08 -9.69 4.64
CA THR A 135 -17.03 -10.75 4.26
C THR A 135 -17.09 -11.00 2.76
N GLN A 136 -16.88 -9.98 1.93
CA GLN A 136 -17.04 -10.07 0.48
C GLN A 136 -15.84 -9.53 -0.30
N GLY A 137 -15.36 -8.32 0.02
CA GLY A 137 -14.30 -7.66 -0.73
C GLY A 137 -13.01 -8.48 -0.83
N PHE A 138 -12.45 -8.87 0.32
CA PHE A 138 -11.21 -9.64 0.39
C PHE A 138 -11.37 -11.07 -0.15
N PRO A 139 -12.39 -11.86 0.23
CA PRO A 139 -12.60 -13.20 -0.33
C PRO A 139 -12.74 -13.21 -1.86
N VAL A 140 -13.50 -12.28 -2.43
CA VAL A 140 -13.71 -12.20 -3.89
C VAL A 140 -12.42 -11.83 -4.62
N VAL A 141 -11.64 -10.89 -4.07
CA VAL A 141 -10.40 -10.45 -4.70
C VAL A 141 -9.31 -11.53 -4.61
N MET A 142 -9.25 -12.28 -3.51
CA MET A 142 -8.39 -13.46 -3.37
C MET A 142 -8.83 -14.63 -4.27
N ALA A 143 -10.13 -14.76 -4.55
CA ALA A 143 -10.71 -15.80 -5.38
C ALA A 143 -10.18 -17.20 -5.01
N THR A 144 -9.60 -17.94 -5.95
CA THR A 144 -9.06 -19.29 -5.72
C THR A 144 -7.86 -19.32 -4.78
N GLN A 145 -7.16 -18.19 -4.59
CA GLN A 145 -6.00 -18.08 -3.68
C GLN A 145 -6.43 -17.94 -2.21
N LEU A 146 -7.73 -17.82 -1.93
CA LEU A 146 -8.23 -17.75 -0.57
C LEU A 146 -7.93 -19.04 0.22
N PHE A 147 -8.05 -20.21 -0.42
CA PHE A 147 -7.81 -21.49 0.26
C PHE A 147 -6.33 -21.66 0.68
N PRO A 148 -5.33 -21.49 -0.21
CA PRO A 148 -3.92 -21.46 0.18
C PRO A 148 -3.64 -20.43 1.27
N PHE A 149 -4.17 -19.21 1.13
CA PHE A 149 -3.97 -18.15 2.11
C PHE A 149 -4.44 -18.53 3.52
N VAL A 150 -5.66 -19.06 3.65
CA VAL A 150 -6.20 -19.48 4.95
C VAL A 150 -5.37 -20.63 5.53
N PHE A 151 -5.00 -21.60 4.69
CA PHE A 151 -4.17 -22.73 5.11
C PHE A 151 -2.79 -22.27 5.59
N GLY A 152 -2.11 -21.41 4.83
CA GLY A 152 -0.81 -20.86 5.18
C GLY A 152 -0.87 -19.95 6.41
N ALA A 153 -1.92 -19.15 6.55
CA ALA A 153 -2.15 -18.31 7.72
C ALA A 153 -2.28 -19.14 9.01
N VAL A 154 -3.00 -20.27 8.97
CA VAL A 154 -3.18 -21.16 10.12
C VAL A 154 -1.90 -21.95 10.40
N LYS A 155 -1.31 -22.57 9.38
CA LYS A 155 -0.15 -23.47 9.54
C LYS A 155 1.13 -22.73 9.90
N PHE A 156 1.37 -21.56 9.32
CA PHE A 156 2.60 -20.79 9.48
C PHE A 156 2.40 -19.47 10.22
N TRP A 157 1.35 -19.36 11.05
CA TRP A 157 1.01 -18.15 11.80
C TRP A 157 2.21 -17.45 12.47
N ARG A 158 3.05 -18.20 13.19
CA ARG A 158 4.20 -17.61 13.89
C ARG A 158 5.24 -16.99 12.95
N LYS A 159 5.43 -17.57 11.76
CA LYS A 159 6.34 -17.05 10.75
C LYS A 159 5.71 -15.87 10.01
N GLN A 160 4.44 -15.97 9.63
CA GLN A 160 3.77 -14.95 8.81
C GLN A 160 3.02 -13.87 9.61
N LYS A 161 3.13 -13.88 10.95
CA LYS A 161 2.39 -12.98 11.85
C LYS A 161 2.45 -11.51 11.41
N LEU A 162 3.64 -11.03 11.02
CA LEU A 162 3.83 -9.65 10.58
C LEU A 162 3.03 -9.34 9.31
N VAL A 163 3.14 -10.19 8.29
CA VAL A 163 2.44 -10.03 7.01
C VAL A 163 0.93 -10.08 7.22
N LEU A 164 0.44 -11.06 7.99
CA LEU A 164 -0.99 -11.20 8.32
C LEU A 164 -1.53 -9.99 9.07
N LEU A 165 -0.76 -9.42 10.01
CA LEU A 165 -1.15 -8.20 10.72
C LEU A 165 -1.23 -6.98 9.80
N ILE A 166 -0.35 -6.86 8.82
CA ILE A 166 -0.39 -5.76 7.83
C ILE A 166 -1.57 -5.94 6.89
N VAL A 167 -1.84 -7.16 6.42
CA VAL A 167 -3.05 -7.48 5.64
C VAL A 167 -4.28 -7.11 6.45
N LEU A 168 -4.39 -7.57 7.70
CA LEU A 168 -5.53 -7.23 8.57
C LEU A 168 -5.65 -5.72 8.78
N TRP A 169 -4.55 -5.03 9.07
CA TRP A 169 -4.51 -3.57 9.23
C TRP A 169 -5.08 -2.86 8.00
N THR A 170 -4.58 -3.18 6.80
CA THR A 170 -5.03 -2.54 5.56
C THR A 170 -6.52 -2.79 5.31
N VAL A 171 -7.00 -4.01 5.51
CA VAL A 171 -8.41 -4.36 5.35
C VAL A 171 -9.30 -3.61 6.36
N MET A 172 -8.87 -3.50 7.62
CA MET A 172 -9.62 -2.79 8.66
C MET A 172 -9.68 -1.28 8.40
N VAL A 173 -8.56 -0.66 8.01
CA VAL A 173 -8.56 0.78 7.69
C VAL A 173 -9.44 1.08 6.47
N TYR A 174 -9.39 0.25 5.42
CA TYR A 174 -10.30 0.38 4.28
C TYR A 174 -11.76 0.10 4.64
N SER A 175 -12.02 -0.72 5.66
CA SER A 175 -13.38 -0.99 6.15
C SER A 175 -14.05 0.22 6.79
N CYS A 176 -13.25 1.15 7.34
CA CYS A 176 -13.73 2.41 7.91
C CYS A 176 -14.21 3.42 6.85
N LEU A 177 -13.86 3.24 5.57
CA LEU A 177 -14.30 4.12 4.49
C LEU A 177 -15.75 3.79 4.09
N GLY A 178 -16.58 4.81 3.91
CA GLY A 178 -18.00 4.65 3.56
C GLY A 178 -18.20 4.00 2.18
N HIS A 179 -17.50 4.55 1.18
CA HIS A 179 -17.47 4.01 -0.17
C HIS A 179 -16.44 2.89 -0.31
N LYS A 180 -16.89 1.74 -0.85
CA LYS A 180 -16.08 0.52 -0.97
C LYS A 180 -16.24 -0.08 -2.36
N GLU A 181 -15.13 -0.53 -2.94
CA GLU A 181 -15.11 -1.24 -4.20
C GLU A 181 -14.02 -2.33 -4.19
N PHE A 182 -14.24 -3.40 -4.97
CA PHE A 182 -13.28 -4.51 -5.10
C PHE A 182 -11.92 -4.07 -5.64
N ARG A 183 -11.85 -3.03 -6.48
CA ARG A 183 -10.58 -2.57 -7.05
C ARG A 183 -9.66 -1.90 -6.03
N PHE A 184 -10.20 -1.32 -4.96
CA PHE A 184 -9.40 -0.55 -3.98
C PHE A 184 -8.56 -1.45 -3.06
N ILE A 185 -8.99 -2.70 -2.84
CA ILE A 185 -8.28 -3.66 -1.99
C ILE A 185 -7.23 -4.48 -2.77
N MET A 186 -7.16 -4.37 -4.10
CA MET A 186 -6.20 -5.12 -4.93
C MET A 186 -4.74 -4.98 -4.52
N PRO A 187 -4.24 -3.82 -4.06
CA PRO A 187 -2.85 -3.70 -3.62
C PRO A 187 -2.48 -4.63 -2.45
N VAL A 188 -3.46 -5.14 -1.69
CA VAL A 188 -3.24 -6.09 -0.58
C VAL A 188 -2.89 -7.50 -1.09
N LEU A 189 -3.25 -7.82 -2.34
CA LEU A 189 -3.03 -9.16 -2.93
C LEU A 189 -1.57 -9.64 -2.86
N PRO A 190 -0.56 -8.86 -3.28
CA PRO A 190 0.83 -9.32 -3.26
C PRO A 190 1.31 -9.66 -1.84
N LEU A 191 0.88 -8.91 -0.82
CA LEU A 191 1.15 -9.22 0.58
C LEU A 191 0.45 -10.51 1.02
N ALA A 192 -0.83 -10.67 0.68
CA ALA A 192 -1.57 -11.87 1.02
C ALA A 192 -0.96 -13.12 0.36
N MET A 193 -0.48 -13.01 -0.89
CA MET A 193 0.16 -14.10 -1.63
C MET A 193 1.48 -14.58 -1.01
N ILE A 194 2.19 -13.74 -0.24
CA ILE A 194 3.37 -14.18 0.54
C ILE A 194 2.99 -15.21 1.63
N SER A 195 1.72 -15.19 2.07
CA SER A 195 1.21 -16.08 3.11
C SER A 195 0.47 -17.32 2.59
N CYS A 196 0.33 -17.48 1.27
CA CYS A 196 -0.22 -18.68 0.63
C CYS A 196 0.80 -19.84 0.64
#